data_AF-C0P2D9-F1
#
_entry.id   AF-C0P2D9-F1
#
_cell.length_a   1.000
_cell.length_b   1.000
_cell.length_c   1.000
_cell.angle_alpha   90.00
_cell.angle_beta   90.00
_cell.angle_gamma   90.00
#
_symmetry.space_group_name_H-M   'P 1'
#
loop_
_entity.id
_entity.type
_entity.pdbx_description
1 polymer ?
#
loop_
_entity_poly.entity_id
_entity_poly.type
_entity_poly.pdbx_seq_one_letter_code
_entity_poly.pdbx_strand_id
1 'polypeptide(L)'
;MLQLVLLSSKAWLSSGCCYENDIDGSHGTTDLQPSVKLLYSDYSNASEADLRIVEAWASKYRAEELYMMKRQIDELTECLSSGRNNFPVSCSSLEGMRLSSLRR
;
A
#
# COMPACT_ATOMS: atom_id res chain seq x y z
N MET A 1 10.53 -3.56 -13.36
CA MET A 1 9.70 -4.67 -12.87
C MET A 1 9.04 -4.19 -11.60
N LEU A 2 7.75 -4.46 -11.41
CA LEU A 2 7.01 -4.00 -10.23
C LEU A 2 6.71 -5.21 -9.37
N GLN A 3 7.18 -5.22 -8.13
CA GLN A 3 6.87 -6.30 -7.20
C GLN A 3 5.80 -5.84 -6.23
N LEU A 4 4.78 -6.68 -6.05
CA LEU A 4 3.56 -6.38 -5.32
C LEU A 4 3.35 -7.45 -4.26
N VAL A 5 3.05 -7.02 -3.05
CA VAL A 5 2.73 -7.89 -1.94
C VAL A 5 1.37 -7.50 -1.39
N LEU A 6 0.45 -8.46 -1.38
CA LEU A 6 -0.87 -8.29 -0.80
C LEU A 6 -0.79 -8.47 0.73
N LEU A 7 -1.09 -7.42 1.50
CA LEU A 7 -1.04 -7.49 2.96
C LEU A 7 -2.31 -8.09 3.57
N SER A 8 -3.48 -7.83 2.97
CA SER A 8 -4.76 -8.44 3.36
C SER A 8 -5.85 -8.14 2.34
N SER A 9 -6.60 -9.15 1.93
CA SER A 9 -7.78 -9.02 1.05
C SER A 9 -9.05 -8.60 1.80
N LYS A 10 -9.00 -8.52 3.14
CA LYS A 10 -10.11 -8.14 4.03
C LYS A 10 -9.83 -6.84 4.79
N ALA A 11 -8.95 -5.99 4.25
CA ALA A 11 -8.64 -4.73 4.89
C ALA A 11 -9.77 -3.72 4.71
N TRP A 12 -10.09 -3.00 5.78
CA TRP A 12 -10.96 -1.82 5.72
C TRP A 12 -10.10 -0.57 5.81
N LEU A 13 -10.45 0.43 5.00
CA LEU A 13 -9.96 1.80 5.16
C LEU A 13 -11.01 2.59 5.91
N SER A 14 -10.56 3.26 6.96
CA SER A 14 -11.30 4.29 7.67
C SER A 14 -10.62 5.61 7.33
N SER A 15 -11.34 6.52 6.66
CA SER A 15 -10.88 7.90 6.49
C SER A 15 -11.62 8.79 7.49
N GLY A 16 -10.88 9.50 8.32
CA GLY A 16 -11.45 10.42 9.31
C GLY A 16 -10.38 10.87 10.31
N CYS A 17 -10.57 12.05 10.88
CA CYS A 17 -9.75 12.51 12.00
C CYS A 17 -10.35 11.95 13.30
N CYS A 18 -9.53 11.34 14.15
CA CYS A 18 -9.92 11.04 15.52
C CYS A 18 -9.94 12.36 16.30
N TYR A 19 -11.10 13.00 16.43
CA TYR A 19 -11.24 14.14 17.32
C TYR A 19 -11.37 13.61 18.75
N GLU A 20 -10.36 13.88 19.58
CA GLU A 20 -10.35 13.49 21.00
C GLU A 20 -11.44 14.19 21.85
N ASN A 21 -12.11 15.22 21.29
CA ASN A 21 -12.98 16.14 22.04
C ASN A 21 -14.36 16.38 21.40
N ASP A 22 -15.01 15.36 20.82
CA ASP A 22 -16.43 15.48 20.45
C ASP A 22 -17.30 15.29 21.72
N ILE A 23 -17.62 16.41 22.37
CA ILE A 23 -18.52 16.49 23.54
C ILE A 23 -19.99 16.27 23.14
N ASP A 24 -20.32 16.45 21.86
CA ASP A 24 -21.63 16.11 21.31
C ASP A 24 -21.54 14.72 20.68
N GLY A 25 -22.24 13.72 21.24
CA GLY A 25 -22.19 12.29 20.89
C GLY A 25 -22.63 11.91 19.45
N SER A 26 -22.55 12.84 18.50
CA SER A 26 -22.57 12.61 17.06
C SER A 26 -21.23 12.01 16.64
N HIS A 27 -21.03 10.72 16.91
CA HIS A 27 -19.96 9.96 16.26
C HIS A 27 -20.17 10.05 14.75
N GLY A 28 -19.39 10.90 14.07
CA GLY A 28 -19.41 11.01 12.62
C GLY A 28 -19.29 9.61 12.04
N THR A 29 -20.28 9.22 11.23
CA THR A 29 -20.32 7.90 10.60
C THR A 29 -18.99 7.66 9.92
N THR A 30 -18.17 6.81 10.51
CA THR A 30 -16.83 6.55 9.99
C THR A 30 -17.02 5.72 8.73
N ASP A 31 -16.83 6.34 7.57
CA ASP A 31 -17.01 5.68 6.28
C ASP A 31 -15.93 4.59 6.13
N LEU A 32 -16.33 3.37 6.44
CA LEU A 32 -15.52 2.18 6.27
C LEU A 32 -15.70 1.66 4.84
N GLN A 33 -14.62 1.70 4.07
CA GLN A 33 -14.61 1.18 2.71
C GLN A 33 -13.74 -0.08 2.62
N PRO A 34 -14.21 -1.14 1.93
CA PRO A 34 -13.37 -2.27 1.60
C PRO A 34 -12.16 -1.78 0.80
N SER A 35 -10.98 -2.25 1.18
CA SER A 35 -9.72 -1.83 0.59
C SER A 35 -8.79 -3.00 0.40
N VAL A 36 -7.96 -2.91 -0.63
CA VAL A 36 -6.81 -3.80 -0.77
C VAL A 36 -5.56 -3.00 -0.42
N LYS A 37 -4.88 -3.43 0.65
CA LYS A 37 -3.59 -2.87 1.05
C LYS A 37 -2.49 -3.72 0.44
N LEU A 38 -1.54 -3.05 -0.20
CA LEU A 38 -0.39 -3.72 -0.77
C LEU A 38 0.90 -2.95 -0.51
N LEU A 39 1.99 -3.69 -0.39
CA LEU A 39 3.35 -3.15 -0.45
C LEU A 39 3.83 -3.29 -1.88
N TYR A 40 4.54 -2.28 -2.37
CA TYR A 40 5.15 -2.37 -3.69
C TYR A 40 6.54 -1.75 -3.72
N SER A 41 7.35 -2.27 -4.64
CA SER A 41 8.64 -1.70 -5.02
C SER A 41 8.74 -1.66 -6.54
N ASP A 42 9.15 -0.51 -7.07
CA ASP A 42 9.48 -0.37 -8.48
C ASP A 42 10.99 -0.55 -8.66
N TYR A 43 11.36 -1.63 -9.34
CA TYR A 43 12.73 -2.03 -9.60
C TYR A 43 13.37 -1.24 -10.76
N SER A 44 12.62 -0.39 -11.45
CA SER A 44 13.14 0.35 -12.61
C SER A 44 14.43 1.13 -12.31
N ASN A 45 14.57 1.63 -11.07
CA ASN A 45 15.73 2.41 -10.59
C ASN A 45 16.19 2.01 -9.17
N ALA A 46 15.97 0.75 -8.76
CA ALA A 46 16.27 0.31 -7.39
C ALA A 46 17.78 0.16 -7.13
N SER A 47 18.24 0.55 -5.94
CA SER A 47 19.60 0.27 -5.49
C SER A 47 19.76 -1.19 -5.06
N GLU A 48 20.99 -1.70 -5.02
CA GLU A 48 21.27 -3.07 -4.56
C GLU A 48 20.82 -3.31 -3.10
N ALA A 49 20.75 -2.27 -2.28
CA ALA A 49 20.19 -2.35 -0.93
C ALA A 49 18.67 -2.55 -0.95
N ASP A 50 17.96 -1.86 -1.84
CA ASP A 50 16.51 -1.99 -2.01
C ASP A 50 16.15 -3.41 -2.50
N LEU A 51 16.94 -3.96 -3.44
CA LEU A 51 16.76 -5.33 -3.93
C LEU A 51 16.83 -6.35 -2.79
N ARG A 52 17.84 -6.22 -1.91
CA ARG A 52 18.03 -7.13 -0.77
C ARG A 52 16.90 -7.07 0.25
N ILE A 53 16.36 -5.87 0.51
CA ILE A 53 15.20 -5.71 1.41
C ILE A 53 14.01 -6.49 0.87
N VAL A 54 13.72 -6.34 -0.42
CA VAL A 54 12.55 -6.98 -1.02
C VAL A 54 12.75 -8.49 -1.18
N GLU A 55 13.95 -8.97 -1.53
CA GLU A 55 14.23 -10.42 -1.56
C GLU A 55 14.06 -11.07 -0.18
N ALA A 56 14.57 -10.43 0.87
CA ALA A 56 14.39 -10.90 2.24
C ALA A 56 12.90 -10.92 2.63
N TRP A 57 12.14 -9.92 2.21
CA TRP A 57 10.69 -9.84 2.42
C TRP A 57 9.95 -10.95 1.67
N ALA A 58 10.20 -11.08 0.38
CA ALA A 58 9.58 -12.09 -0.47
C ALA A 58 9.86 -13.50 0.06
N SER A 59 11.08 -13.77 0.53
CA SER A 59 11.46 -15.03 1.17
C SER A 59 10.70 -15.25 2.49
N LYS A 60 10.71 -14.27 3.39
CA LYS A 60 10.07 -14.33 4.72
C LYS A 60 8.57 -14.64 4.61
N TYR A 61 7.89 -14.06 3.62
CA TYR A 61 6.44 -14.18 3.46
C TYR A 61 6.01 -15.12 2.33
N ARG A 62 6.95 -15.81 1.68
CA ARG A 62 6.70 -16.71 0.53
C ARG A 62 5.87 -16.03 -0.56
N ALA A 63 6.26 -14.80 -0.91
CA ALA A 63 5.58 -14.04 -1.93
C ALA A 63 5.73 -14.72 -3.31
N GLU A 64 4.64 -14.76 -4.07
CA GLU A 64 4.65 -15.24 -5.45
C GLU A 64 5.08 -14.12 -6.42
N GLU A 65 5.77 -14.49 -7.49
CA GLU A 65 6.10 -13.57 -8.57
C GLU A 65 4.96 -13.50 -9.59
N LEU A 66 4.61 -12.28 -10.00
CA LEU A 66 3.58 -12.04 -11.01
C LEU A 66 4.21 -11.41 -12.24
N TYR A 67 3.89 -11.98 -13.41
CA TYR A 67 4.34 -11.50 -14.70
C TYR A 67 3.18 -10.80 -15.41
N MET A 68 3.42 -9.55 -15.85
CA MET A 68 2.44 -8.70 -16.52
C MET A 68 3.07 -8.02 -17.73
N MET A 69 2.25 -7.60 -18.69
CA MET A 69 2.74 -6.80 -19.82
C MET A 69 3.24 -5.44 -19.32
N LYS A 70 4.30 -4.90 -19.94
CA LYS A 70 4.90 -3.62 -19.54
C LYS A 70 3.86 -2.50 -19.37
N ARG A 71 2.94 -2.34 -20.32
CA ARG A 71 1.89 -1.32 -20.24
C ARG A 71 1.01 -1.48 -18.98
N GLN A 72 0.68 -2.71 -18.59
CA GLN A 72 -0.10 -2.98 -17.38
C GLN A 72 0.70 -2.65 -16.12
N ILE A 73 2.01 -2.89 -16.14
CA ILE A 73 2.91 -2.52 -15.04
C ILE A 73 2.97 -1.00 -14.88
N ASP A 74 3.08 -0.27 -15.98
CA ASP A 74 3.15 1.19 -15.98
C ASP A 74 1.83 1.80 -15.44
N GLU A 75 0.68 1.34 -15.97
CA GLU A 75 -0.67 1.72 -15.51
C GLU A 75 -0.86 1.44 -14.01
N LEU A 76 -0.46 0.25 -13.54
CA LEU A 76 -0.58 -0.11 -12.12
C LEU A 76 0.34 0.74 -11.24
N THR A 77 1.57 1.01 -11.68
CA THR A 77 2.52 1.86 -10.93
C THR A 77 1.99 3.27 -10.75
N GLU A 78 1.35 3.82 -11.77
CA GLU A 78 0.71 5.14 -11.71
C GLU A 78 -0.46 5.17 -10.73
N CYS A 79 -1.35 4.15 -10.78
CA CYS A 79 -2.46 4.03 -9.83
C CYS A 79 -1.95 3.94 -8.38
N LEU A 80 -0.93 3.12 -8.13
CA LEU A 80 -0.36 2.94 -6.79
C LEU A 80 0.35 4.18 -6.27
N SER A 81 1.06 4.89 -7.15
CA SER A 81 1.75 6.12 -6.79
C SER A 81 0.76 7.23 -6.43
N SER A 82 -0.36 7.31 -7.15
CA SER A 82 -1.47 8.21 -6.84
C SER A 82 -2.13 7.86 -5.50
N GLY A 83 -2.34 6.57 -5.24
CA GLY A 83 -2.94 6.06 -4.01
C GLY A 83 -2.09 6.29 -2.75
N ARG A 84 -0.76 6.44 -2.89
CA ARG A 84 0.16 6.67 -1.77
C ARG A 84 -0.13 7.98 -1.03
N ASN A 85 -0.60 9.01 -1.73
CA ASN A 85 -0.88 10.32 -1.16
C ASN A 85 -2.07 10.31 -0.18
N ASN A 86 -2.80 9.20 -0.09
CA ASN A 86 -3.90 9.04 0.87
C ASN A 86 -3.41 8.70 2.29
N PHE A 87 -2.13 8.31 2.46
CA PHE A 87 -1.58 7.98 3.76
C PHE A 87 -0.80 9.15 4.37
N PRO A 88 -0.91 9.38 5.69
CA PRO A 88 0.00 10.27 6.39
C PRO A 88 1.46 9.81 6.21
N VAL A 89 2.42 10.74 6.27
CA VAL A 89 3.85 10.45 6.07
C VAL A 89 4.34 9.36 7.03
N SER A 90 3.91 9.39 8.30
CA SER A 90 4.22 8.39 9.32
C SER A 90 3.72 6.98 8.99
N CYS A 91 2.75 6.86 8.07
CA CYS A 91 2.12 5.61 7.65
C CYS A 91 2.37 5.29 6.17
N SER A 92 3.31 5.98 5.52
CA SER A 92 3.56 5.86 4.08
C SER A 92 4.53 4.71 3.69
N SER A 93 5.16 4.09 4.68
CA SER A 93 6.09 2.97 4.48
C SER A 93 6.01 1.93 5.61
N LEU A 94 6.36 0.69 5.29
CA LEU A 94 6.46 -0.43 6.24
C LEU A 94 7.66 -1.29 5.84
N GLU A 95 8.57 -1.54 6.78
CA GLU A 95 9.80 -2.34 6.55
C GLU A 95 10.59 -1.87 5.31
N GLY A 96 10.64 -0.56 5.05
CA GLY A 96 11.35 0.03 3.91
C GLY A 96 10.57 0.00 2.58
N MET A 97 9.41 -0.68 2.53
CA MET A 97 8.54 -0.74 1.35
C MET A 97 7.49 0.37 1.40
N ARG A 98 7.05 0.83 0.22
CA ARG A 98 6.00 1.85 0.11
C ARG A 98 4.62 1.21 0.29
N LEU A 99 3.78 1.87 1.08
CA LEU A 99 2.38 1.49 1.26
C LEU A 99 1.50 2.22 0.24
N SER A 100 0.56 1.49 -0.36
CA SER A 100 -0.51 2.07 -1.16
C SER A 100 -1.81 1.29 -0.98
N SER A 101 -2.90 1.89 -1.41
CA SER A 101 -4.24 1.30 -1.38
C SER A 101 -4.93 1.47 -2.71
N LEU A 102 -5.60 0.40 -3.13
CA LEU A 102 -6.54 0.43 -4.23
C LEU A 102 -7.95 0.25 -3.66
N ARG A 103 -8.87 1.10 -4.12
CA ARG A 103 -10.30 0.89 -3.88
C ARG A 103 -10.79 -0.26 -4.75
N ARG A 104 -11.73 -1.04 -4.22
CA ARG A 104 -12.42 -2.08 -4.99
C ARG A 104 -13.44 -1.49 -5.94
#